data_AF-A0AAW3DL12-F1
#
_entry.id   AF-A0AAW3DL12-F1
#
_cell.length_a   1.000
_cell.length_b   1.000
_cell.length_c   1.000
_cell.angle_alpha   90.00
_cell.angle_beta   90.00
_cell.angle_gamma   90.00
#
_symmetry.space_group_name_H-M   'P 1'
#
loop_
_entity.id
_entity.type
_entity.pdbx_description
1 polymer ?
#
loop_
_entity_poly.entity_id
_entity_poly.type
_entity_poly.pdbx_seq_one_letter_code
_entity_poly.pdbx_strand_id
1 'polypeptide(L)'
;VFTDPFLPCGQILAEHLSLPSVVFLQQMPCGLEFEATPCPNPPSYVPRVFTDLSDRMNFFQRVKNLIYEISNYFLCDFVFQPYTKLASEFLQRDVTVTDLLRQASIGLVKLDFPLHYPRPLMPSMIMVSGVNCAHKK
;
A
#
# COMPACT_ATOMS: atom_id res chain seq x y z
N VAL A 1 -14.14 10.12 3.19
CA VAL A 1 -12.92 10.95 3.38
C VAL A 1 -11.87 10.54 2.36
N PHE A 2 -11.30 11.47 1.62
CA PHE A 2 -10.21 11.20 0.67
C PHE A 2 -8.87 11.34 1.41
N THR A 3 -8.06 10.29 1.45
CA THR A 3 -6.89 10.21 2.34
C THR A 3 -5.68 9.58 1.65
N ASP A 4 -4.48 10.01 2.06
CA ASP A 4 -3.22 9.36 1.68
C ASP A 4 -2.86 8.34 2.78
N PRO A 5 -2.65 7.05 2.45
CA PRO A 5 -2.36 6.03 3.46
C PRO A 5 -0.98 6.16 4.09
N PHE A 6 -0.05 6.92 3.51
CA PHE A 6 1.24 7.21 4.13
C PHE A 6 1.06 8.02 5.43
N LEU A 7 -0.01 8.81 5.51
CA LEU A 7 -0.42 9.55 6.71
C LEU A 7 -1.76 8.98 7.22
N PRO A 8 -1.75 7.91 8.04
CA PRO A 8 -2.95 7.16 8.39
C PRO A 8 -3.95 7.95 9.25
N CYS A 9 -3.59 9.14 9.76
CA CYS A 9 -4.47 10.01 10.55
C CYS A 9 -5.83 10.28 9.89
N GLY A 10 -5.85 10.46 8.57
CA GLY A 10 -7.12 10.64 7.84
C GLY A 10 -8.00 9.40 7.87
N GLN A 11 -7.39 8.22 7.80
CA GLN A 11 -8.11 6.94 7.87
C GLN A 11 -8.61 6.66 9.29
N ILE A 12 -7.81 6.97 10.32
CA ILE A 12 -8.22 6.89 11.73
C ILE A 12 -9.45 7.77 11.98
N LEU A 13 -9.43 9.00 11.47
CA LEU A 13 -10.56 9.93 11.61
C LEU A 13 -11.80 9.44 10.86
N ALA A 14 -11.64 8.89 9.65
CA ALA A 14 -12.74 8.35 8.87
C ALA A 14 -13.44 7.19 9.60
N GLU A 15 -12.65 6.31 10.23
CA GLU A 15 -13.15 5.20 11.02
C GLU A 15 -13.89 5.68 12.27
N HIS A 16 -13.32 6.66 13.00
CA HIS A 16 -13.97 7.25 14.18
C HIS A 16 -15.33 7.89 13.83
N LEU A 17 -15.41 8.54 12.67
CA LEU A 17 -16.65 9.16 12.17
C LEU A 17 -17.58 8.19 11.43
N SER A 18 -17.19 6.91 11.28
CA SER A 18 -17.93 5.90 10.51
C SER A 18 -18.26 6.33 9.08
N LEU A 19 -17.34 7.04 8.43
CA LEU A 19 -17.50 7.55 7.06
C LEU A 19 -16.72 6.68 6.06
N PRO A 20 -17.26 6.44 4.85
CA PRO A 20 -16.53 5.72 3.82
C PRO A 20 -15.28 6.50 3.44
N SER A 21 -14.13 5.82 3.43
CA SER A 21 -12.86 6.42 3.01
C SER A 21 -12.41 5.92 1.64
N VAL A 22 -11.77 6.83 0.91
CA VAL A 22 -11.15 6.58 -0.38
C VAL A 22 -9.67 6.86 -0.21
N VAL A 23 -8.86 5.83 -0.38
CA VAL A 23 -7.41 5.89 -0.19
C VAL A 23 -6.77 6.17 -1.54
N PHE A 24 -5.92 7.18 -1.64
CA PHE A 24 -5.16 7.48 -2.85
C PHE A 24 -3.67 7.25 -2.60
N LEU A 25 -3.08 6.30 -3.32
CA LEU A 25 -1.72 5.83 -3.07
C LEU A 25 -1.00 5.50 -4.37
N GLN A 26 0.30 5.71 -4.43
CA GLN A 26 1.10 5.25 -5.58
C GLN A 26 1.49 3.79 -5.38
N GLN A 27 2.45 3.52 -4.51
CA GLN A 27 2.82 2.19 -4.07
C GLN A 27 3.58 2.36 -2.76
N MET A 28 3.31 1.53 -1.74
CA MET A 28 4.17 1.55 -0.55
C MET A 28 5.37 0.62 -0.76
N PRO A 29 6.59 1.02 -0.36
CA PRO A 29 7.78 0.18 -0.48
C PRO A 29 7.64 -1.19 0.20
N CYS A 30 6.90 -1.26 1.31
CA CYS A 30 6.62 -2.50 2.03
C CYS A 30 5.44 -3.31 1.50
N GLY A 31 4.64 -2.78 0.57
CA GLY A 31 3.51 -3.50 -0.01
C GLY A 31 2.33 -3.71 0.94
N LEU A 32 2.18 -2.87 1.96
CA LEU A 32 1.11 -2.92 2.95
C LEU A 32 -0.29 -2.86 2.30
N GLU A 33 -0.40 -2.16 1.19
CA GLU A 33 -1.60 -2.07 0.36
C GLU A 33 -2.06 -3.45 -0.15
N PHE A 34 -1.13 -4.35 -0.46
CA PHE A 34 -1.40 -5.72 -0.95
C PHE A 34 -1.64 -6.72 0.18
N GLU A 35 -1.35 -6.34 1.41
CA GLU A 35 -1.72 -7.12 2.59
C GLU A 35 -3.13 -6.74 3.07
N ALA A 36 -3.42 -5.43 3.06
CA ALA A 36 -4.72 -4.87 3.41
C ALA A 36 -5.80 -5.31 2.41
N THR A 37 -5.51 -5.18 1.11
CA THR A 37 -6.30 -5.77 0.03
C THR A 37 -5.71 -7.16 -0.23
N PRO A 38 -6.38 -8.29 0.01
CA PRO A 38 -5.83 -9.66 -0.15
C PRO A 38 -5.42 -9.99 -1.61
N CYS A 39 -4.44 -9.27 -2.12
CA CYS A 39 -3.89 -9.33 -3.47
C CYS A 39 -2.55 -10.07 -3.38
N PRO A 40 -2.36 -11.16 -4.14
CA PRO A 40 -1.09 -11.88 -4.13
C PRO A 40 0.04 -11.02 -4.69
N ASN A 41 1.10 -10.83 -3.89
CA ASN A 41 2.29 -10.06 -4.27
C ASN A 41 3.59 -10.82 -3.93
N PRO A 42 3.91 -11.89 -4.68
CA PRO A 42 4.98 -12.81 -4.31
C PRO A 42 6.38 -12.32 -4.73
N PRO A 43 7.39 -12.46 -3.87
CA PRO A 43 8.78 -12.06 -4.16
C PRO A 43 9.47 -12.89 -5.25
N SER A 44 8.89 -14.02 -5.66
CA SER A 44 9.53 -14.93 -6.61
C SER A 44 9.55 -14.39 -8.05
N TYR A 45 8.59 -13.55 -8.41
CA TYR A 45 8.47 -12.93 -9.74
C TYR A 45 8.18 -11.43 -9.72
N VAL A 46 7.70 -10.86 -8.60
CA VAL A 46 7.52 -9.41 -8.48
C VAL A 46 8.78 -8.82 -7.82
N PRO A 47 9.61 -8.07 -8.56
CA PRO A 47 10.75 -7.40 -7.96
C PRO A 47 10.29 -6.27 -7.04
N ARG A 48 10.95 -6.14 -5.88
CA ARG A 48 10.71 -5.09 -4.91
C ARG A 48 11.31 -3.77 -5.40
N VAL A 49 10.70 -2.66 -5.02
CA VAL A 49 11.18 -1.31 -5.34
C VAL A 49 12.61 -1.17 -4.81
N PHE A 50 13.48 -0.47 -5.54
CA PHE A 50 14.91 -0.28 -5.24
C PHE A 50 15.83 -1.49 -5.41
N THR A 51 15.36 -2.61 -5.99
CA THR A 51 16.22 -3.76 -6.29
C THR A 51 16.81 -3.77 -7.70
N ASP A 52 16.29 -2.92 -8.60
CA ASP A 52 16.59 -2.86 -10.04
C ASP A 52 16.52 -4.23 -10.74
N LEU A 53 15.65 -5.12 -10.24
CA LEU A 53 15.43 -6.46 -10.78
C LEU A 53 14.26 -6.47 -11.79
N SER A 54 14.30 -7.44 -12.71
CA SER A 54 13.23 -7.74 -13.67
C SER A 54 12.26 -8.81 -13.13
N ASP A 55 11.17 -9.07 -13.85
CA ASP A 55 10.34 -10.28 -13.72
C ASP A 55 11.14 -11.59 -13.85
N ARG A 56 12.21 -11.57 -14.67
CA ARG A 56 13.11 -12.70 -14.88
C ARG A 56 14.27 -12.67 -13.90
N MET A 57 14.08 -13.29 -12.74
CA MET A 57 15.10 -13.42 -11.70
C MET A 57 15.67 -14.84 -11.61
N ASN A 58 16.99 -14.94 -11.51
CA ASN A 58 17.72 -16.14 -11.10
C ASN A 58 17.51 -16.43 -9.60
N PHE A 59 17.85 -17.63 -9.15
CA PHE A 59 17.68 -18.03 -7.74
C PHE A 59 18.26 -17.01 -6.74
N PHE A 60 19.52 -16.59 -6.92
CA PHE A 60 20.15 -15.60 -6.04
C PHE A 60 19.49 -14.23 -6.07
N GLN A 61 18.96 -13.82 -7.23
CA GLN A 61 18.20 -12.57 -7.34
C GLN A 61 16.87 -12.65 -6.59
N ARG A 62 16.20 -13.81 -6.60
CA ARG A 62 14.99 -14.05 -5.80
C ARG A 62 15.29 -14.02 -4.30
N VAL A 63 16.42 -14.60 -3.88
CA VAL A 63 16.87 -14.54 -2.48
C VAL A 63 17.16 -13.09 -2.08
N LYS A 64 17.87 -12.32 -2.93
CA LYS A 64 18.07 -10.89 -2.72
C LYS A 64 16.73 -10.16 -2.61
N ASN A 65 15.79 -10.41 -3.52
CA ASN A 65 14.47 -9.78 -3.51
C ASN A 65 13.70 -10.06 -2.21
N LEU A 66 13.76 -11.29 -1.70
CA LEU A 66 13.16 -11.69 -0.43
C LEU A 66 13.82 -10.97 0.76
N ILE A 67 15.15 -10.83 0.77
CA ILE A 67 15.85 -10.08 1.82
C ILE A 67 15.37 -8.62 1.86
N TYR A 68 15.26 -7.98 0.69
CA TYR A 68 14.74 -6.61 0.60
C TYR A 68 13.29 -6.50 1.07
N GLU A 69 12.43 -7.47 0.74
CA GLU A 69 11.05 -7.51 1.25
C GLU A 69 11.01 -7.55 2.78
N ILE A 70 11.75 -8.46 3.38
CA ILE A 70 11.79 -8.62 4.84
C ILE A 70 12.31 -7.34 5.49
N SER A 71 13.40 -6.76 4.96
CA SER A 71 13.94 -5.49 5.45
C SER A 71 12.93 -4.34 5.36
N ASN A 72 12.21 -4.23 4.23
CA ASN A 72 11.19 -3.20 4.05
C ASN A 72 9.99 -3.41 4.97
N TYR A 73 9.59 -4.65 5.23
CA TYR A 73 8.52 -4.97 6.17
C TYR A 73 8.87 -4.48 7.59
N PHE A 74 10.06 -4.80 8.09
CA PHE A 74 10.52 -4.32 9.39
C PHE A 74 10.63 -2.79 9.45
N LEU A 75 11.11 -2.16 8.38
CA LEU A 75 11.19 -0.71 8.30
C LEU A 75 9.79 -0.07 8.36
N CYS A 76 8.82 -0.61 7.62
CA CYS A 76 7.45 -0.11 7.66
C CYS A 76 6.78 -0.34 9.01
N ASP A 77 6.95 -1.51 9.62
CA ASP A 77 6.43 -1.75 10.97
C ASP A 77 6.98 -0.67 11.92
N PHE A 78 8.30 -0.44 11.94
CA PHE A 78 8.91 0.59 12.78
C PHE A 78 8.36 2.01 12.51
N VAL A 79 8.16 2.39 11.24
CA VAL A 79 7.62 3.70 10.87
C VAL A 79 6.14 3.85 11.27
N PHE A 80 5.35 2.77 11.18
CA PHE A 80 3.92 2.78 11.47
C PHE A 80 3.57 2.48 12.94
N GLN A 81 4.47 1.89 13.72
CA GLN A 81 4.33 1.66 15.17
C GLN A 81 3.73 2.85 15.95
N PRO A 82 4.24 4.10 15.82
CA PRO A 82 3.65 5.24 16.53
C PRO A 82 2.21 5.53 16.11
N TYR A 83 1.88 5.33 14.83
CA TYR A 83 0.52 5.53 14.32
C TYR A 83 -0.43 4.42 14.78
N THR A 84 0.04 3.18 14.85
CA THR A 84 -0.72 2.06 15.45
C THR A 84 -1.09 2.39 16.89
N LYS A 85 -0.13 2.84 17.70
CA LYS A 85 -0.38 3.22 19.11
C LYS A 85 -1.39 4.36 19.22
N LEU A 86 -1.20 5.42 18.42
CA LEU A 86 -2.10 6.55 18.37
C LEU A 86 -3.52 6.15 17.95
N ALA A 87 -3.63 5.30 16.93
CA ALA A 87 -4.91 4.79 16.45
C ALA A 87 -5.63 3.98 17.53
N SER A 88 -4.91 3.10 18.22
CA SER A 88 -5.49 2.28 19.28
C SER A 88 -5.97 3.10 20.47
N GLU A 89 -5.22 4.12 20.87
CA GLU A 89 -5.62 5.04 21.94
C GLU A 89 -6.83 5.89 21.54
N PHE A 90 -6.83 6.45 20.32
CA PHE A 90 -7.89 7.32 19.85
C PHE A 90 -9.21 6.58 19.57
N LEU A 91 -9.12 5.38 18.97
CA LEU A 91 -10.29 4.55 18.67
C LEU A 91 -10.71 3.66 19.85
N GLN A 92 -9.93 3.65 20.94
CA GLN A 92 -10.15 2.82 22.13
C GLN A 92 -10.26 1.32 21.83
N ARG A 93 -9.55 0.83 20.82
CA ARG A 93 -9.52 -0.59 20.41
C ARG A 93 -8.15 -0.93 19.81
N ASP A 94 -7.70 -2.16 19.95
CA ASP A 94 -6.47 -2.60 19.28
C ASP A 94 -6.68 -2.65 17.76
N VAL A 95 -5.98 -1.76 17.04
CA VAL A 95 -6.01 -1.69 15.58
C VAL A 95 -4.61 -1.64 15.00
N THR A 96 -4.42 -2.31 13.88
CA THR A 96 -3.22 -2.17 13.06
C THR A 96 -3.47 -1.23 11.88
N VAL A 97 -2.39 -0.66 11.32
CA VAL A 97 -2.51 0.18 10.11
C VAL A 97 -3.04 -0.64 8.93
N THR A 98 -2.71 -1.93 8.82
CA THR A 98 -3.29 -2.83 7.81
C THR A 98 -4.80 -2.99 7.97
N ASP A 99 -5.30 -3.12 9.20
CA ASP A 99 -6.74 -3.19 9.48
C ASP A 99 -7.46 -1.90 9.07
N LEU A 100 -6.87 -0.75 9.37
CA LEU A 100 -7.40 0.55 8.96
C LEU A 100 -7.47 0.67 7.44
N LEU A 101 -6.43 0.22 6.72
CA LEU A 101 -6.42 0.23 5.25
C LEU A 101 -7.41 -0.78 4.66
N ARG A 102 -7.64 -1.91 5.32
CA ARG A 102 -8.64 -2.90 4.88
C ARG A 102 -10.07 -2.38 4.97
N GLN A 103 -10.35 -1.43 5.87
CA GLN A 103 -11.65 -0.77 6.01
C GLN A 103 -11.92 0.27 4.91
N ALA A 104 -10.92 0.65 4.11
CA ALA A 104 -11.11 1.57 3.00
C ALA A 104 -12.07 0.99 1.95
N SER A 105 -13.02 1.80 1.49
CA SER A 105 -14.03 1.35 0.53
C SER A 105 -13.45 1.18 -0.87
N ILE A 106 -12.58 2.13 -1.28
CA ILE A 106 -11.93 2.15 -2.58
C ILE A 106 -10.47 2.59 -2.40
N GLY A 107 -9.56 1.86 -3.01
CA GLY A 107 -8.15 2.23 -3.16
C GLY A 107 -7.88 2.74 -4.57
N LEU A 108 -7.66 4.04 -4.73
CA LEU A 108 -7.17 4.63 -5.96
C LEU A 108 -5.65 4.51 -6.02
N VAL A 109 -5.15 3.75 -6.98
CA VAL A 109 -3.75 3.38 -7.09
C VAL A 109 -3.13 4.12 -8.28
N LYS A 110 -2.21 5.06 -8.01
CA LYS A 110 -1.52 5.86 -9.04
C LYS A 110 -0.43 5.05 -9.73
N LEU A 111 -0.82 3.98 -10.42
CA LEU A 111 0.07 3.10 -11.17
C LEU A 111 -0.51 2.85 -12.56
N ASP A 112 0.41 2.71 -13.53
CA ASP A 112 0.07 2.35 -14.90
C ASP A 112 0.42 0.88 -15.12
N PHE A 113 -0.51 0.12 -15.71
CA PHE A 113 -0.27 -1.27 -16.12
C PHE A 113 1.09 -1.50 -16.83
N PRO A 114 1.55 -0.68 -17.80
CA PRO A 114 2.82 -0.92 -18.48
C PRO A 114 4.07 -0.71 -17.61
N LEU A 115 3.98 0.06 -16.51
CA LEU A 115 5.13 0.35 -15.65
C LEU A 115 5.32 -0.69 -14.55
N HIS A 116 4.33 -1.56 -14.33
CA HIS A 116 4.32 -2.52 -13.23
C HIS A 116 4.18 -3.94 -13.72
N TYR A 117 4.79 -4.85 -12.95
CA TYR A 117 4.71 -6.28 -13.22
C TYR A 117 3.28 -6.79 -13.04
N PRO A 118 2.84 -7.73 -13.88
CA PRO A 118 1.48 -8.25 -13.84
C PRO A 118 1.24 -8.99 -12.53
N ARG A 119 0.19 -8.59 -11.81
CA ARG A 119 -0.29 -9.24 -10.59
C ARG A 119 -1.82 -9.09 -10.51
N PRO A 120 -2.52 -10.04 -9.87
CA PRO A 120 -3.95 -9.91 -9.62
C PRO A 120 -4.28 -8.67 -8.77
N LEU A 121 -5.37 -8.01 -9.11
CA LEU A 121 -5.88 -6.82 -8.41
C LEU A 121 -7.28 -7.11 -7.86
N MET A 122 -7.55 -6.60 -6.66
CA MET A 122 -8.87 -6.71 -6.06
C MET A 122 -9.83 -5.68 -6.69
N PRO A 123 -11.14 -5.97 -6.81
CA PRO A 123 -12.10 -5.04 -7.42
C PRO A 123 -12.21 -3.68 -6.74
N SER A 124 -11.84 -3.56 -5.46
CA SER A 124 -11.81 -2.28 -4.73
C SER A 124 -10.59 -1.41 -5.07
N MET A 125 -9.58 -1.96 -5.77
CA MET A 125 -8.41 -1.21 -6.24
C MET A 125 -8.64 -0.72 -7.66
N ILE A 126 -8.76 0.60 -7.81
CA ILE A 126 -8.93 1.24 -9.11
C ILE A 126 -7.61 1.92 -9.46
N MET A 127 -6.99 1.52 -10.57
CA MET A 127 -5.80 2.20 -11.04
C MET A 127 -6.16 3.53 -11.72
N VAL A 128 -5.46 4.59 -11.31
CA VAL A 128 -5.64 5.94 -11.82
C VAL A 128 -4.32 6.41 -12.41
N SER A 129 -4.21 6.32 -13.73
CA SER A 129 -3.10 6.87 -14.51
C SER A 129 -3.32 8.35 -14.82
N GLY A 130 -2.24 9.10 -15.03
CA GLY A 130 -2.32 10.32 -15.83
C GLY A 130 -3.18 11.46 -15.25
N VAL A 131 -3.19 11.64 -13.93
CA VAL A 131 -3.71 12.85 -13.26
C VAL A 131 -2.81 14.05 -13.56
N ASN A 132 -2.82 14.48 -14.83
CA ASN A 132 -2.16 15.67 -15.31
C ASN A 132 -3.19 16.80 -15.39
N CYS A 133 -2.80 18.01 -15.00
CA CYS A 133 -3.66 19.17 -15.14
C CYS A 133 -4.00 19.39 -16.62
N ALA A 134 -5.29 19.46 -16.94
CA ALA A 134 -5.72 19.95 -18.24
C ALA A 134 -5.28 21.40 -18.38
N HIS A 135 -4.51 21.72 -19.42
CA HIS A 135 -4.21 23.10 -19.77
C HIS A 135 -5.55 23.76 -20.15
N LYS A 136 -6.05 24.69 -19.32
CA LYS A 136 -7.14 25.57 -19.74
C LYS A 136 -6.64 26.37 -20.94
N LYS A 137 -7.28 26.21 -22.09
CA LYS A 137 -7.20 27.15 -23.22
C LYS A 137 -8.01 28.39 -22.89
#